data_AF-A0A7J9ZYQ5-F1
#
_entry.id   AF-A0A7J9ZYQ5-F1
#
_cell.length_a   1.000
_cell.length_b   1.000
_cell.length_c   1.000
_cell.angle_alpha   90.00
_cell.angle_beta   90.00
_cell.angle_gamma   90.00
#
_symmetry.space_group_name_H-M   'P 1'
#
loop_
_entity.id
_entity.type
_entity.pdbx_description
1 polymer ?
#
loop_
_entity_poly.entity_id
_entity_poly.type
_entity_poly.pdbx_seq_one_letter_code
_entity_poly.pdbx_strand_id
1 'polypeptide(L)'
;MTPDEIDLLGRRLGRHADAIRRGLAEVRTRAEGMTWTGPARQRFDHDLGRELKAGARLADDIAHCAADLREAGRRLDEILTGLRADERDVRDAYPAYLREQGIEGPVFQAAIAELPDPLDPEWARLARRVLGHTHTRGLL
;
A
#
# COMPACT_ATOMS: atom_id res chain seq x y z
N MET A 1 -5.99 -0.28 -9.01
CA MET A 1 -4.60 0.11 -8.72
C MET A 1 -3.98 -1.01 -7.92
N THR A 2 -2.89 -1.63 -8.40
CA THR A 2 -2.22 -2.77 -7.74
C THR A 2 -1.23 -2.30 -6.66
N PRO A 3 -0.78 -3.18 -5.74
CA PRO A 3 0.29 -2.85 -4.81
C PRO A 3 1.54 -2.27 -5.48
N ASP A 4 1.95 -2.86 -6.61
CA ASP A 4 3.10 -2.42 -7.41
C ASP A 4 2.89 -1.02 -8.01
N GLU A 5 1.68 -0.73 -8.50
CA GLU A 5 1.33 0.59 -9.03
C GLU A 5 1.39 1.67 -7.93
N ILE A 6 0.96 1.32 -6.72
CA ILE A 6 1.00 2.20 -5.55
C ILE A 6 2.45 2.46 -5.10
N ASP A 7 3.28 1.41 -4.98
CA ASP A 7 4.71 1.57 -4.63
C ASP A 7 5.45 2.37 -5.71
N LEU A 8 5.16 2.13 -6.99
CA LEU A 8 5.73 2.90 -8.10
C LEU A 8 5.39 4.39 -8.02
N LEU A 9 4.13 4.72 -7.69
CA LEU A 9 3.70 6.11 -7.50
C LEU A 9 4.43 6.75 -6.32
N GLY A 10 4.53 6.05 -5.19
CA GLY A 10 5.29 6.52 -4.03
C GLY A 10 6.76 6.78 -4.35
N ARG A 11 7.43 5.88 -5.09
CA ARG A 11 8.82 6.10 -5.55
C ARG A 11 8.95 7.29 -6.48
N ARG A 12 7.98 7.51 -7.38
CA ARG A 12 7.98 8.68 -8.29
C ARG A 12 7.88 9.98 -7.50
N LEU A 13 6.96 10.06 -6.55
CA LEU A 13 6.81 11.24 -5.68
C LEU A 13 8.06 11.50 -4.84
N GLY A 14 8.68 10.45 -4.28
CA GLY A 14 9.95 10.57 -3.57
C GLY A 14 11.06 11.20 -4.42
N ARG A 15 11.19 10.77 -5.69
CA ARG A 15 12.15 11.38 -6.63
C ARG A 15 11.84 12.86 -6.91
N HIS A 16 10.57 13.23 -6.97
CA HIS A 16 10.17 14.63 -7.15
C HIS A 16 10.50 15.48 -5.92
N ALA A 17 10.25 14.98 -4.71
CA ALA A 17 10.66 15.66 -3.47
C ALA A 17 12.17 15.91 -3.45
N ASP A 18 12.97 14.90 -3.82
CA ASP A 18 14.44 15.04 -3.87
C ASP A 18 14.91 16.01 -4.96
N ALA A 19 14.23 16.04 -6.11
CA ALA A 19 14.51 17.01 -7.17
C ALA A 19 14.23 18.44 -6.71
N ILE A 20 13.12 18.66 -5.98
CA ILE A 20 12.79 19.97 -5.39
C ILE A 20 13.87 20.38 -4.39
N ARG A 21 14.27 19.49 -3.46
CA ARG A 21 15.32 19.78 -2.47
C ARG A 21 16.64 20.19 -3.13
N ARG A 22 17.05 19.49 -4.19
CA ARG A 22 18.26 19.84 -4.96
C ARG A 22 18.13 21.21 -5.63
N GLY A 23 16.99 21.49 -6.28
CA GLY A 23 16.74 22.78 -6.90
C GLY A 23 16.76 23.95 -5.90
N LEU A 24 16.16 23.76 -4.72
CA LEU A 24 16.19 24.76 -3.64
C LEU A 24 17.61 24.99 -3.11
N ALA A 25 18.40 23.93 -2.95
CA ALA A 25 19.79 24.04 -2.55
C ALA A 25 20.62 24.81 -3.59
N GLU A 26 20.41 24.54 -4.88
CA GLU A 26 21.08 25.25 -5.97
C GLU A 26 20.71 26.73 -6.01
N VAL A 27 19.43 27.08 -5.83
CA VAL A 27 18.98 28.47 -5.73
C VAL A 27 19.64 29.17 -4.54
N ARG A 28 19.68 28.51 -3.38
CA ARG A 28 20.34 29.03 -2.18
C ARG A 28 21.83 29.30 -2.42
N THR A 29 22.55 28.32 -2.98
CA THR A 29 23.99 28.48 -3.30
C THR A 29 24.22 29.63 -4.28
N ARG A 30 23.39 29.78 -5.31
CA ARG A 30 23.48 30.91 -6.24
C ARG A 30 23.26 32.25 -5.55
N ALA A 31 22.28 32.33 -4.66
CA ALA A 31 22.00 33.55 -3.91
C ALA A 31 23.15 33.93 -2.97
N GLU A 32 23.73 32.96 -2.28
CA GLU A 32 24.91 33.15 -1.40
C GLU A 32 26.14 33.64 -2.19
N GLY A 33 26.29 33.24 -3.46
CA GLY A 33 27.38 33.67 -4.34
C GLY A 33 27.22 35.07 -4.96
N MET A 34 26.08 35.74 -4.80
CA MET A 34 25.88 37.09 -5.34
C MET A 34 26.66 38.14 -4.55
N THR A 35 27.38 39.02 -5.25
CA THR A 35 28.30 40.01 -4.64
C THR A 35 27.69 41.39 -4.38
N TRP A 36 26.47 41.66 -4.84
CA TRP A 36 25.79 42.94 -4.60
C TRP A 36 25.38 43.10 -3.12
N THR A 37 25.37 44.33 -2.63
CA THR A 37 25.09 44.66 -1.21
C THR A 37 24.10 45.81 -1.09
N GLY A 38 23.67 46.11 0.15
CA GLY A 38 22.77 47.24 0.45
C GLY A 38 21.29 46.84 0.66
N PRO A 39 20.38 47.81 0.77
CA PRO A 39 18.99 47.56 1.15
C PRO A 39 18.22 46.64 0.19
N ALA A 40 18.50 46.74 -1.12
CA ALA A 40 17.90 45.86 -2.13
C ALA A 40 18.30 44.40 -1.92
N ARG A 41 19.56 44.15 -1.53
CA ARG A 41 20.06 42.82 -1.20
C ARG A 41 19.33 42.24 0.01
N GLN A 42 19.17 43.02 1.08
CA GLN A 42 18.49 42.56 2.29
C GLN A 42 17.04 42.16 2.01
N ARG A 43 16.33 42.95 1.17
CA ARG A 43 14.96 42.63 0.77
C ARG A 43 14.89 41.35 -0.06
N PHE A 44 15.82 41.18 -1.00
CA PHE A 44 15.95 39.94 -1.76
C PHE A 44 16.18 38.73 -0.86
N ASP A 45 17.12 38.80 0.09
CA ASP A 45 17.42 37.68 1.00
C ASP A 45 16.23 37.34 1.90
N HIS A 46 15.49 38.35 2.37
CA HIS A 46 14.27 38.14 3.15
C HIS A 46 13.20 37.40 2.34
N ASP A 47 12.91 37.89 1.14
CA ASP A 47 11.87 37.32 0.28
C ASP A 47 12.27 35.91 -0.19
N LEU A 48 13.52 35.73 -0.62
CA LEU A 48 14.07 34.44 -1.01
C LEU A 48 14.04 33.44 0.17
N GLY A 49 14.42 33.86 1.38
CA GLY A 49 14.39 33.01 2.56
C GLY A 49 12.99 32.46 2.85
N ARG A 50 11.95 33.29 2.66
CA ARG A 50 10.55 32.85 2.79
C ARG A 50 10.18 31.82 1.72
N GLU A 51 10.51 32.07 0.46
CA GLU A 51 10.20 31.15 -0.64
C GLU A 51 10.96 29.81 -0.52
N LEU A 52 12.24 29.85 -0.12
CA LEU A 52 13.03 28.64 0.13
C LEU A 52 12.44 27.80 1.26
N LYS A 53 11.96 28.46 2.34
CA LYS A 53 11.29 27.77 3.45
C LYS A 53 9.97 27.15 3.02
N ALA A 54 9.18 27.85 2.20
CA ALA A 54 7.93 27.33 1.66
C ALA A 54 8.18 26.12 0.74
N GLY A 55 9.17 26.22 -0.16
CA GLY A 55 9.57 25.13 -1.03
C GLY A 55 10.09 23.90 -0.27
N ALA A 56 10.86 24.11 0.80
CA ALA A 56 11.35 23.01 1.64
C ALA A 56 10.20 22.26 2.31
N ARG A 57 9.20 22.98 2.85
CA ARG A 57 8.00 22.37 3.43
C ARG A 57 7.23 21.55 2.40
N LEU A 58 7.03 22.08 1.19
CA LEU A 58 6.36 21.35 0.11
C LEU A 58 7.12 20.07 -0.26
N ALA A 59 8.45 20.11 -0.31
CA ALA A 59 9.25 18.92 -0.57
C ALA A 59 9.09 17.86 0.53
N ASP A 60 8.98 18.29 1.79
CA ASP A 60 8.74 17.38 2.92
C ASP A 60 7.32 16.79 2.89
N ASP A 61 6.30 17.57 2.55
CA ASP A 61 4.92 17.09 2.39
C ASP A 61 4.83 16.03 1.26
N ILE A 62 5.50 16.28 0.13
CA ILE A 62 5.56 15.31 -0.98
C ILE A 62 6.31 14.05 -0.55
N ALA A 63 7.39 14.18 0.20
CA ALA A 63 8.15 13.03 0.71
C ALA A 63 7.33 12.20 1.71
N HIS A 64 6.52 12.85 2.54
CA HIS A 64 5.61 12.16 3.46
C HIS A 64 4.53 11.39 2.70
N CYS A 65 3.86 12.04 1.74
CA CYS A 65 2.87 11.39 0.88
C CYS A 65 3.48 10.21 0.09
N ALA A 66 4.72 10.35 -0.38
CA ALA A 66 5.46 9.27 -1.02
C ALA A 66 5.67 8.07 -0.08
N ALA A 67 6.00 8.32 1.19
CA ALA A 67 6.17 7.27 2.18
C ALA A 67 4.84 6.57 2.51
N ASP A 68 3.76 7.33 2.70
CA ASP A 68 2.43 6.80 2.97
C ASP A 68 1.91 5.91 1.84
N LEU A 69 2.17 6.30 0.58
CA LEU A 69 1.81 5.47 -0.57
C LEU A 69 2.58 4.15 -0.55
N ARG A 70 3.88 4.17 -0.32
CA ARG A 70 4.68 2.94 -0.25
C ARG A 70 4.22 2.01 0.88
N GLU A 71 3.87 2.60 2.02
CA GLU A 71 3.29 1.88 3.15
C GLU A 71 1.95 1.23 2.77
N ALA A 72 1.07 1.98 2.10
CA ALA A 72 -0.22 1.48 1.64
C ALA A 72 -0.05 0.33 0.62
N GLY A 73 0.90 0.46 -0.30
CA GLY A 73 1.23 -0.59 -1.27
C GLY A 73 1.66 -1.88 -0.57
N ARG A 74 2.59 -1.79 0.39
CA ARG A 74 3.05 -2.93 1.18
C ARG A 74 1.91 -3.59 1.98
N ARG A 75 1.08 -2.81 2.67
CA ARG A 75 -0.07 -3.36 3.42
C ARG A 75 -1.07 -4.05 2.51
N LEU A 76 -1.34 -3.50 1.33
CA LEU A 76 -2.24 -4.13 0.37
C LEU A 76 -1.66 -5.47 -0.13
N ASP A 77 -0.35 -5.53 -0.38
CA ASP A 77 0.33 -6.78 -0.78
C ASP A 77 0.27 -7.85 0.32
N GLU A 78 0.50 -7.46 1.57
CA GLU A 78 0.37 -8.34 2.74
C GLU A 78 -1.06 -8.90 2.85
N ILE A 79 -2.09 -8.06 2.70
CA ILE A 79 -3.49 -8.46 2.73
C ILE A 79 -3.82 -9.43 1.57
N LEU A 80 -3.40 -9.10 0.35
CA LEU A 80 -3.66 -9.95 -0.82
C LEU A 80 -2.94 -11.30 -0.72
N THR A 81 -1.73 -11.32 -0.16
CA THR A 81 -0.99 -12.56 0.10
C THR A 81 -1.70 -13.40 1.15
N GLY A 82 -2.16 -12.78 2.24
CA GLY A 82 -2.98 -13.45 3.27
C GLY A 82 -4.26 -14.04 2.70
N LEU A 83 -5.02 -13.27 1.90
CA LEU A 83 -6.24 -13.73 1.25
C LEU A 83 -6.01 -14.92 0.31
N ARG A 84 -4.89 -14.94 -0.42
CA ARG A 84 -4.52 -16.08 -1.28
C ARG A 84 -4.12 -17.32 -0.49
N ALA A 85 -3.51 -17.14 0.69
CA ALA A 85 -3.21 -18.25 1.58
C ALA A 85 -4.51 -18.83 2.17
N ASP A 86 -5.39 -17.97 2.69
CA ASP A 86 -6.72 -18.36 3.16
C ASP A 86 -7.53 -19.05 2.06
N GLU A 87 -7.44 -18.55 0.82
CA GLU A 87 -8.05 -19.19 -0.35
C GLU A 87 -7.60 -20.63 -0.52
N ARG A 88 -6.29 -20.85 -0.47
CA ARG A 88 -5.70 -22.17 -0.61
C ARG A 88 -6.14 -23.09 0.51
N ASP A 89 -6.07 -22.64 1.75
CA ASP A 89 -6.43 -23.43 2.93
C ASP A 89 -7.90 -23.86 2.88
N VAL A 90 -8.80 -22.95 2.47
CA VAL A 90 -10.22 -23.29 2.28
C VAL A 90 -10.39 -24.29 1.15
N ARG A 91 -9.77 -24.08 -0.01
CA ARG A 91 -9.88 -25.00 -1.16
C ARG A 91 -9.37 -26.41 -0.81
N ASP A 92 -8.33 -26.51 0.01
CA ASP A 92 -7.76 -27.79 0.45
C ASP A 92 -8.67 -28.48 1.48
N ALA A 93 -9.27 -27.73 2.40
CA ALA A 93 -10.15 -28.27 3.45
C ALA A 93 -11.60 -28.54 2.99
N TYR A 94 -12.09 -27.82 1.98
CA TYR A 94 -13.49 -27.83 1.57
C TYR A 94 -14.02 -29.21 1.13
N PRO A 95 -13.28 -30.03 0.36
CA PRO A 95 -13.73 -31.37 0.00
C PRO A 95 -13.95 -32.28 1.22
N ALA A 96 -13.11 -32.19 2.25
CA ALA A 96 -13.28 -32.95 3.48
C ALA A 96 -14.53 -32.47 4.23
N TYR A 97 -14.70 -31.16 4.36
CA TYR A 97 -15.88 -30.55 4.96
C TYR A 97 -17.19 -31.00 4.29
N LEU A 98 -17.27 -31.00 2.95
CA LEU A 98 -18.46 -31.43 2.22
C LEU A 98 -18.81 -32.91 2.50
N ARG A 99 -17.81 -33.79 2.54
CA ARG A 99 -18.02 -35.21 2.87
C ARG A 99 -18.54 -35.40 4.29
N GLU A 100 -18.04 -34.63 5.25
CA GLU A 100 -18.54 -34.67 6.63
C GLU A 100 -20.01 -34.22 6.75
N GLN A 101 -20.48 -33.38 5.83
CA GLN A 101 -21.89 -32.99 5.73
C GLN A 101 -22.75 -34.00 4.95
N GLY A 102 -22.18 -35.13 4.50
CA GLY A 102 -22.87 -36.14 3.70
C GLY A 102 -23.17 -35.69 2.26
N ILE A 103 -22.45 -34.69 1.74
CA ILE A 103 -22.61 -34.21 0.37
C ILE A 103 -21.74 -35.06 -0.56
N GLU A 104 -22.37 -35.74 -1.52
CA GLU A 104 -21.71 -36.67 -2.44
C GLU A 104 -22.20 -36.53 -3.90
N GLY A 105 -21.50 -37.20 -4.81
CA GLY A 105 -21.92 -37.34 -6.21
C GLY A 105 -21.94 -36.02 -6.99
N PRO A 106 -22.92 -35.80 -7.88
CA PRO A 106 -22.99 -34.59 -8.71
C PRO A 106 -23.07 -33.28 -7.91
N VAL A 107 -23.70 -33.31 -6.73
CA VAL A 107 -23.84 -32.13 -5.85
C VAL A 107 -22.50 -31.74 -5.25
N PHE A 108 -21.66 -32.71 -4.91
CA PHE A 108 -20.28 -32.48 -4.45
C PHE A 108 -19.42 -31.80 -5.52
N GLN A 109 -19.53 -32.25 -6.78
CA GLN A 109 -18.77 -31.66 -7.89
C GLN A 109 -19.24 -30.24 -8.20
N ALA A 110 -20.55 -29.97 -8.15
CA ALA A 110 -21.09 -28.63 -8.31
C ALA A 110 -20.62 -27.68 -7.19
N ALA A 111 -20.66 -28.12 -5.93
CA ALA A 111 -20.22 -27.31 -4.79
C ALA A 111 -18.73 -26.92 -4.89
N ILE A 112 -17.85 -27.83 -5.32
CA ILE A 112 -16.43 -27.52 -5.53
C ILE A 112 -16.23 -26.52 -6.68
N ALA A 113 -17.02 -26.63 -7.75
CA ALA A 113 -16.92 -25.75 -8.91
C ALA A 113 -17.45 -24.32 -8.63
N GLU A 114 -18.42 -24.18 -7.72
CA GLU A 114 -19.11 -22.91 -7.42
C GLU A 114 -18.55 -22.18 -6.18
N LEU A 115 -17.25 -22.33 -5.89
CA LEU A 115 -16.63 -21.57 -4.81
C LEU A 115 -16.67 -20.05 -5.10
N PRO A 116 -17.09 -19.20 -4.14
CA PRO A 116 -17.11 -17.74 -4.30
C PRO A 116 -15.71 -17.17 -4.60
N ASP A 117 -15.67 -15.99 -5.20
CA ASP A 117 -14.43 -15.21 -5.33
C ASP A 117 -13.89 -14.86 -3.92
N PRO A 118 -12.58 -14.97 -3.64
CA PRO A 118 -12.00 -14.59 -2.34
C PRO A 118 -12.27 -13.14 -1.90
N LEU A 119 -12.56 -12.25 -2.83
CA LEU A 119 -12.92 -10.86 -2.58
C LEU A 119 -14.42 -10.66 -2.28
N ASP A 120 -15.25 -11.70 -2.45
CA ASP A 120 -16.68 -11.68 -2.13
C ASP A 120 -16.89 -11.76 -0.59
N PRO A 121 -17.75 -10.91 0.02
CA PRO A 121 -18.08 -10.99 1.45
C PRO A 121 -18.59 -12.37 1.92
N GLU A 122 -19.21 -13.18 1.05
CA GLU A 122 -19.63 -14.55 1.35
C GLU A 122 -18.43 -15.47 1.59
N TRP A 123 -17.28 -15.20 0.95
CA TRP A 123 -16.04 -15.94 1.16
C TRP A 123 -15.65 -15.97 2.64
N ALA A 124 -15.72 -14.82 3.32
CA ALA A 124 -15.36 -14.72 4.74
C ALA A 124 -16.30 -15.52 5.67
N ARG A 125 -17.55 -15.79 5.25
CA ARG A 125 -18.47 -16.65 5.99
C ARG A 125 -18.19 -18.12 5.72
N LEU A 126 -17.92 -18.46 4.46
CA LEU A 126 -17.56 -19.81 4.04
C LEU A 126 -16.25 -20.26 4.70
N ALA A 127 -15.20 -19.43 4.60
CA ALA A 127 -13.88 -19.69 5.19
C ALA A 127 -13.98 -19.99 6.69
N ARG A 128 -14.75 -19.18 7.44
CA ARG A 128 -14.99 -19.42 8.87
C ARG A 128 -15.68 -20.75 9.16
N ARG A 129 -16.61 -21.17 8.29
CA ARG A 129 -17.33 -22.44 8.44
C ARG A 129 -16.42 -23.63 8.12
N VAL A 130 -15.66 -23.56 7.05
CA VAL A 130 -14.77 -24.63 6.58
C VAL A 130 -13.57 -24.78 7.53
N LEU A 131 -12.84 -23.69 7.79
CA LEU A 131 -11.63 -23.71 8.62
C LEU A 131 -11.95 -23.84 10.12
N GLY A 132 -13.05 -23.24 10.59
CA GLY A 132 -13.49 -23.32 11.99
C GLY A 132 -13.93 -24.74 12.41
N HIS A 133 -14.37 -25.58 11.46
CA HIS A 133 -14.67 -26.98 11.72
C HIS A 133 -13.43 -27.88 11.75
N THR A 134 -12.38 -27.56 10.99
CA THR A 134 -11.14 -28.35 10.98
C THR A 134 -10.31 -28.22 12.26
N HIS A 135 -10.47 -27.18 13.07
CA HIS A 135 -9.73 -27.00 14.34
C HIS A 135 -10.46 -27.51 15.59
N THR A 136 -11.72 -27.94 15.51
CA THR A 136 -12.46 -28.49 16.66
C THR A 136 -12.42 -30.02 16.78
N ARG A 137 -11.80 -30.74 15.83
CA ARG A 137 -11.73 -32.21 15.84
C ARG A 137 -10.38 -32.82 16.26
N GLY A 138 -9.35 -32.00 16.53
CA GLY A 138 -8.04 -32.48 17.01
C GLY A 138 -7.83 -32.40 18.53
N LEU A 139 -8.84 -31.99 19.29
CA LEU A 139 -8.78 -31.81 20.76
C LEU A 139 -10.01 -32.45 21.47
N LEU A 140 -10.45 -33.61 20.99
CA LEU A 140 -11.33 -34.53 21.73
C LEU A 140 -10.68 -35.92 21.79
#